data_AF-A0A7Y2PF98-F1
#
_entry.id   AF-A0A7Y2PF98-F1
#
_cell.length_a   1.000
_cell.length_b   1.000
_cell.length_c   1.000
_cell.angle_alpha   90.00
_cell.angle_beta   90.00
_cell.angle_gamma   90.00
#
_symmetry.space_group_name_H-M   'P 1'
#
loop_
_entity.id
_entity.type
_entity.pdbx_description
1 polymer ?
#
loop_
_entity_poly.entity_id
_entity_poly.type
_entity_poly.pdbx_seq_one_letter_code
_entity_poly.pdbx_strand_id
1 'polypeptide(L)'
;MADITTLPVMTAADAESIGFARFNDVPTLPVDIPDGNFTITAKTSDGRRVTFFFGEHKRGAPPSFVDIQYHDHGTNIANANGGISPTFEMLTIGLGGRQVFDSRKLDADDKPSIAVILLGEPSRQE
;
A
#
# COMPACT_ATOMS: atom_id res chain seq x y z
N MET A 1 25.03 -3.85 -4.68
CA MET A 1 23.61 -3.78 -4.28
C MET A 1 23.12 -5.20 -4.12
N ALA A 2 22.44 -5.52 -3.01
CA ALA A 2 21.80 -6.82 -2.87
C ALA A 2 20.72 -6.96 -3.95
N ASP A 3 20.69 -8.11 -4.61
CA ASP A 3 19.63 -8.48 -5.54
C ASP A 3 18.33 -8.66 -4.74
N ILE A 4 17.29 -7.89 -5.07
CA ILE A 4 16.00 -7.92 -4.35
C ILE A 4 15.33 -9.30 -4.41
N THR A 5 15.74 -10.18 -5.33
CA THR A 5 15.30 -11.58 -5.39
C THR A 5 15.87 -12.47 -4.28
N THR A 6 16.76 -11.93 -3.44
CA THR A 6 17.45 -12.66 -2.35
C THR A 6 17.01 -12.25 -0.94
N LEU A 7 16.05 -11.33 -0.80
CA LEU A 7 15.52 -11.02 0.53
C LEU A 7 14.78 -12.25 1.08
N PRO A 8 15.05 -12.68 2.32
CA PRO A 8 14.48 -13.91 2.85
C PRO A 8 12.97 -13.75 3.03
N VAL A 9 12.21 -14.48 2.22
CA VAL A 9 10.81 -14.78 2.53
C VAL A 9 10.81 -15.66 3.77
N MET A 10 10.06 -15.25 4.78
CA MET A 10 9.96 -15.96 6.05
C MET A 10 8.51 -16.29 6.40
N THR A 11 8.31 -17.13 7.41
CA THR A 11 6.96 -17.37 7.91
C THR A 11 6.42 -16.11 8.60
N ALA A 12 5.09 -15.99 8.70
CA ALA A 12 4.47 -14.89 9.43
C ALA A 12 4.92 -14.84 10.91
N ALA A 13 5.17 -15.99 11.52
CA ALA A 13 5.66 -16.10 12.90
C ALA A 13 7.12 -15.64 13.05
N ASP A 14 7.98 -15.97 12.08
CA ASP A 14 9.37 -15.50 12.11
C ASP A 14 9.45 -13.98 11.97
N ALA A 15 8.64 -13.38 11.08
CA ALA A 15 8.58 -11.93 10.92
C ALA A 15 8.06 -11.23 12.19
N GLU A 16 7.04 -11.81 12.81
CA GLU A 16 6.52 -11.35 14.11
C GLU A 16 7.60 -11.40 15.20
N SER A 17 8.40 -12.48 15.23
CA SER A 17 9.46 -12.65 16.24
C SER A 17 10.57 -11.59 16.18
N ILE A 18 10.72 -10.90 15.04
CA ILE A 18 11.70 -9.82 14.84
C ILE A 18 11.07 -8.42 14.77
N GLY A 19 9.78 -8.29 15.11
CA GLY A 19 9.13 -6.99 15.31
C GLY A 19 8.21 -6.50 14.19
N PHE A 20 7.93 -7.30 13.15
CA PHE A 20 6.92 -6.95 12.15
C PHE A 20 5.51 -7.34 12.61
N ALA A 21 4.49 -6.64 12.13
CA ALA A 21 3.11 -7.02 12.37
C ALA A 21 2.74 -8.29 11.58
N ARG A 22 2.03 -9.22 12.22
CA ARG A 22 1.46 -10.39 11.55
C ARG A 22 0.18 -10.01 10.81
N PHE A 23 0.05 -10.44 9.56
CA PHE A 23 -1.17 -10.32 8.77
C PHE A 23 -1.38 -11.56 7.90
N ASN A 24 -2.47 -12.30 8.18
CA ASN A 24 -2.69 -13.67 7.69
C ASN A 24 -1.55 -14.64 8.07
N ASP A 25 -1.78 -15.93 7.84
CA ASP A 25 -0.78 -16.98 8.08
C ASP A 25 -0.17 -17.44 6.75
N VAL A 26 0.58 -16.55 6.11
CA VAL A 26 1.19 -16.77 4.79
C VAL A 26 2.66 -16.34 4.79
N PRO A 27 3.48 -16.80 3.83
CA PRO A 27 4.84 -16.31 3.68
C PRO A 27 4.88 -14.78 3.51
N THR A 28 5.82 -14.13 4.19
CA THR A 28 5.95 -12.68 4.19
C THR A 28 7.37 -12.27 3.82
N LEU A 29 7.48 -11.19 3.06
CA LEU A 29 8.72 -10.51 2.76
C LEU A 29 8.76 -9.24 3.64
N PRO A 30 9.43 -9.26 4.79
CA PRO A 30 9.59 -8.08 5.62
C PRO A 30 10.58 -7.11 4.98
N VAL A 31 10.26 -5.82 5.01
CA VAL A 31 11.09 -4.75 4.48
C VAL A 31 11.08 -3.60 5.46
N ASP A 32 12.25 -3.25 6.01
CA ASP A 32 12.44 -1.99 6.72
C ASP A 32 12.42 -0.84 5.71
N ILE A 33 11.53 0.13 5.95
CA ILE A 33 11.43 1.32 5.12
C ILE A 33 12.39 2.37 5.67
N PRO A 34 13.34 2.89 4.87
CA PRO A 34 14.25 3.93 5.34
C PRO A 34 13.53 5.26 5.54
N ASP A 35 14.15 6.16 6.31
CA ASP A 35 13.77 7.58 6.33
C ASP A 35 13.84 8.16 4.92
N GLY A 36 12.94 9.11 4.63
CA GLY A 36 12.77 9.61 3.28
C GLY A 36 11.60 8.97 2.54
N ASN A 37 11.46 9.43 1.30
CA ASN A 37 10.54 8.83 0.35
C ASN A 37 11.04 7.46 -0.12
N PHE A 38 10.16 6.45 -0.13
CA PHE A 38 10.51 5.11 -0.57
C PHE A 38 9.34 4.41 -1.27
N THR A 39 9.62 3.53 -2.23
CA THR A 39 8.57 2.77 -2.93
C THR A 39 8.80 1.28 -2.86
N ILE A 40 7.75 0.52 -2.61
CA ILE A 40 7.68 -0.92 -2.85
C ILE A 40 6.68 -1.16 -3.97
N THR A 41 7.04 -1.96 -4.97
CA THR A 41 6.12 -2.40 -6.01
C THR A 41 6.04 -3.92 -6.05
N ALA A 42 4.84 -4.44 -6.25
CA ALA A 42 4.59 -5.85 -6.41
C ALA A 42 3.91 -6.10 -7.76
N LYS A 43 4.21 -7.26 -8.34
CA LYS A 43 3.59 -7.76 -9.56
C LYS A 43 3.13 -9.19 -9.32
N THR A 44 1.86 -9.45 -9.59
CA THR A 44 1.30 -10.81 -9.55
C THR A 44 1.85 -11.66 -10.70
N SER A 45 1.71 -12.98 -10.60
CA SER A 45 2.14 -13.90 -11.66
C SER A 45 1.43 -13.66 -13.00
N ASP A 46 0.21 -13.13 -12.98
CA ASP A 46 -0.55 -12.72 -14.17
C ASP A 46 -0.31 -11.26 -14.60
N GLY A 47 0.65 -10.57 -13.99
CA GLY A 47 1.18 -9.29 -14.48
C GLY A 47 0.50 -8.04 -13.93
N ARG A 48 -0.47 -8.16 -13.03
CA ARG A 48 -1.11 -7.01 -12.36
C ARG A 48 -0.17 -6.39 -11.33
N ARG A 49 -0.10 -5.06 -11.29
CA ARG A 49 0.89 -4.30 -10.53
C ARG A 49 0.23 -3.36 -9.53
N VAL A 50 0.87 -3.26 -8.38
CA VAL A 50 0.55 -2.30 -7.34
C VAL A 50 1.83 -1.65 -6.83
N THR A 51 1.76 -0.35 -6.52
CA THR A 51 2.85 0.39 -5.89
C THR A 51 2.38 0.99 -4.58
N PHE A 52 3.23 0.85 -3.56
CA PHE A 52 3.12 1.50 -2.26
C PHE A 52 4.23 2.56 -2.19
N PHE A 53 3.84 3.82 -2.06
CA PHE A 53 4.75 4.94 -1.85
C PHE A 53 4.67 5.38 -0.40
N PHE A 54 5.77 5.22 0.32
CA PHE A 54 5.96 5.68 1.69
C PHE A 54 6.50 7.11 1.63
N GLY A 55 5.67 8.07 2.04
CA GLY A 55 5.96 9.50 1.90
C GLY A 55 6.29 10.19 3.21
N GLU A 56 7.23 11.13 3.16
CA GLU A 56 7.60 11.97 4.29
C GLU A 56 6.91 13.35 4.25
N HIS A 57 6.43 13.85 5.40
CA HIS A 57 5.98 15.25 5.52
C HIS A 57 7.17 16.22 5.70
N LYS A 58 8.27 15.74 6.28
CA LYS A 58 9.50 16.50 6.50
C LYS A 58 10.67 15.74 5.90
N ARG A 59 11.53 16.45 5.16
CA ARG A 59 12.68 15.85 4.50
C ARG A 59 13.63 15.12 5.47
N GLY A 60 13.98 13.89 5.10
CA GLY A 60 14.81 12.96 5.87
C GLY A 60 14.12 12.38 7.12
N ALA A 61 12.79 12.42 7.21
CA ALA A 61 12.06 11.86 8.35
C ALA A 61 11.46 10.48 8.00
N PRO A 62 11.06 9.69 9.02
CA PRO A 62 10.27 8.50 8.77
C PRO A 62 9.00 8.81 7.95
N PRO A 63 8.56 7.88 7.09
CA PRO A 63 7.30 8.02 6.40
C PRO A 63 6.10 8.20 7.34
N SER A 64 5.12 8.97 6.89
CA SER A 64 3.93 9.39 7.66
C SER A 64 2.62 9.10 6.92
N PHE A 65 2.70 8.64 5.67
CA PHE A 65 1.58 8.14 4.91
C PHE A 65 2.05 7.11 3.88
N VAL A 66 1.11 6.33 3.36
CA VAL A 66 1.31 5.39 2.27
C VAL A 66 0.29 5.66 1.18
N ASP A 67 0.77 6.12 0.02
CA ASP A 67 -0.05 6.14 -1.19
C ASP A 67 -0.01 4.77 -1.87
N ILE A 68 -1.17 4.28 -2.25
CA ILE A 68 -1.35 3.00 -2.92
C ILE A 68 -1.97 3.25 -4.27
N GLN A 69 -1.31 2.76 -5.32
CA GLN A 69 -1.82 2.83 -6.68
C GLN A 69 -1.80 1.45 -7.33
N TYR A 70 -2.96 1.05 -7.83
CA TYR A 70 -3.11 -0.11 -8.72
C TYR A 70 -3.10 0.37 -10.17
N HIS A 71 -2.33 -0.31 -11.03
CA HIS A 71 -2.00 0.19 -12.37
C HIS A 71 -2.81 -0.45 -13.49
N ASP A 72 -3.41 -1.61 -13.25
CA ASP A 72 -3.85 -2.52 -14.31
C ASP A 72 -5.37 -2.78 -14.27
N HIS A 73 -6.18 -1.80 -13.86
CA HIS A 73 -7.64 -1.92 -13.91
C HIS A 73 -8.20 -1.67 -15.32
N GLY A 74 -7.46 -0.91 -16.14
CA GLY A 74 -7.84 -0.59 -17.52
C GLY A 74 -8.75 0.63 -17.68
N THR A 75 -9.04 1.35 -16.60
CA THR A 75 -9.82 2.60 -16.62
C THR A 75 -8.97 3.78 -16.16
N ASN A 76 -9.28 4.98 -16.66
CA ASN A 76 -8.54 6.20 -16.31
C ASN A 76 -9.48 7.40 -16.14
N ILE A 77 -9.04 8.40 -15.38
CA ILE A 77 -9.67 9.71 -15.23
C ILE A 77 -8.68 10.83 -15.58
N ALA A 78 -9.16 12.01 -15.93
CA ALA A 78 -8.31 13.19 -16.08
C ALA A 78 -7.71 13.61 -14.73
N ASN A 79 -6.45 14.05 -14.73
CA ASN A 79 -5.78 14.54 -13.52
C ASN A 79 -5.46 16.04 -13.59
N ALA A 80 -5.12 16.62 -12.43
CA ALA A 80 -4.91 18.07 -12.29
C ALA A 80 -3.78 18.64 -13.17
N ASN A 81 -2.87 17.80 -13.66
CA ASN A 81 -1.74 18.19 -14.49
C ASN A 81 -2.01 18.03 -16.00
N GLY A 82 -3.28 17.84 -16.39
CA GLY A 82 -3.69 17.64 -17.79
C GLY A 82 -3.34 16.25 -18.35
N GLY A 83 -2.94 15.32 -17.48
CA GLY A 83 -2.71 13.92 -17.82
C GLY A 83 -3.91 13.03 -17.50
N ILE A 84 -3.68 11.72 -17.57
CA ILE A 84 -4.62 10.69 -17.12
C ILE A 84 -4.03 9.91 -15.95
N SER A 85 -4.88 9.54 -15.00
CA SER A 85 -4.53 8.66 -13.88
C SER A 85 -5.34 7.37 -13.97
N PRO A 86 -4.73 6.19 -13.72
CA PRO A 86 -5.49 4.96 -13.62
C PRO A 86 -6.48 5.05 -12.46
N THR A 87 -7.66 4.48 -12.64
CA THR A 87 -8.60 4.25 -11.53
C THR A 87 -8.62 2.78 -11.14
N PHE A 88 -9.11 2.49 -9.95
CA PHE A 88 -9.21 1.11 -9.44
C PHE A 88 -10.39 0.94 -8.49
N GLU A 89 -10.66 -0.32 -8.15
CA GLU A 89 -11.66 -0.63 -7.14
C GLU A 89 -11.04 -0.75 -5.75
N MET A 90 -11.70 -0.16 -4.76
CA MET A 90 -11.31 -0.16 -3.36
C MET A 90 -12.51 -0.41 -2.48
N LEU A 91 -12.32 -1.25 -1.46
CA LEU A 91 -13.26 -1.40 -0.36
C LEU A 91 -12.50 -1.40 0.96
N THR A 92 -13.11 -0.86 2.01
CA THR A 92 -12.57 -0.90 3.38
C THR A 92 -13.47 -1.76 4.25
N ILE A 93 -12.88 -2.57 5.14
CA ILE A 93 -13.62 -3.51 5.99
C ILE A 93 -13.45 -3.10 7.45
N GLY A 94 -14.56 -2.82 8.13
CA GLY A 94 -14.63 -2.56 9.56
C GLY A 94 -15.22 -3.72 10.36
N LEU A 95 -15.57 -3.44 11.62
CA LEU A 95 -16.15 -4.42 12.55
C LEU A 95 -17.31 -5.20 11.92
N GLY A 96 -17.29 -6.53 12.08
CA GLY A 96 -18.32 -7.43 11.55
C GLY A 96 -18.34 -7.54 10.02
N GLY A 97 -17.27 -7.16 9.33
CA GLY A 97 -17.20 -7.21 7.87
C GLY A 97 -17.87 -6.01 7.18
N ARG A 98 -18.24 -4.96 7.93
CA ARG A 98 -18.94 -3.79 7.39
C ARG A 98 -18.06 -3.06 6.38
N GLN A 99 -18.58 -2.85 5.18
CA GLN A 99 -17.88 -2.13 4.11
C GLN A 99 -18.17 -0.62 4.20
N VAL A 100 -17.35 0.13 4.93
CA VAL A 100 -17.58 1.57 5.18
C VAL A 100 -17.39 2.37 3.90
N PHE A 101 -16.47 1.95 3.04
CA PHE A 101 -16.24 2.48 1.70
C PHE A 101 -16.18 1.33 0.70
N ASP A 102 -16.81 1.49 -0.47
CA ASP A 102 -16.80 0.53 -1.57
C ASP A 102 -17.00 1.26 -2.90
N SER A 103 -15.90 1.48 -3.63
CA SER A 103 -15.90 2.25 -4.90
C SER A 103 -16.63 1.56 -6.04
N ARG A 104 -16.92 0.26 -5.93
CA ARG A 104 -17.67 -0.47 -6.96
C ARG A 104 -19.11 0.03 -7.07
N LYS A 105 -19.58 0.75 -6.06
CA LYS A 105 -20.91 1.39 -5.98
C LYS A 105 -20.90 2.83 -6.50
N LEU A 106 -19.73 3.37 -6.86
CA LEU A 106 -19.56 4.72 -7.37
C LEU A 106 -19.57 4.74 -8.90
N ASP A 107 -19.93 5.89 -9.45
CA ASP A 107 -19.82 6.17 -10.88
C ASP A 107 -18.36 6.24 -11.32
N ALA A 108 -18.12 6.14 -12.63
CA ALA A 108 -16.77 6.03 -13.18
C ALA A 108 -15.84 7.20 -12.80
N ASP A 109 -16.37 8.42 -12.78
CA ASP A 109 -15.62 9.64 -12.46
C ASP A 109 -15.34 9.80 -10.96
N ASP A 110 -16.07 9.07 -10.11
CA ASP A 110 -15.90 9.05 -8.66
C ASP A 110 -14.99 7.90 -8.20
N LYS A 111 -14.49 7.06 -9.12
CA LYS A 111 -13.58 5.97 -8.79
C LYS A 111 -12.22 6.51 -8.32
N PRO A 112 -11.63 5.91 -7.27
CA PRO A 112 -10.34 6.35 -6.78
C PRO A 112 -9.24 6.07 -7.81
N SER A 113 -8.26 6.98 -7.88
CA SER A 113 -7.02 6.81 -8.64
C SER A 113 -5.79 6.60 -7.76
N ILE A 114 -5.92 6.89 -6.45
CA ILE A 114 -4.94 6.68 -5.39
C ILE A 114 -5.71 6.42 -4.08
N ALA A 115 -5.20 5.54 -3.23
CA ALA A 115 -5.68 5.33 -1.86
C ALA A 115 -4.58 5.73 -0.89
N VAL A 116 -4.89 6.55 0.11
CA VAL A 116 -3.89 7.07 1.06
C VAL A 116 -4.17 6.53 2.45
N ILE A 117 -3.19 5.84 3.04
CA ILE A 117 -3.20 5.43 4.45
C ILE A 117 -2.35 6.42 5.24
N LEU A 118 -2.94 7.09 6.23
CA LEU A 118 -2.19 7.95 7.14
C LEU A 118 -1.56 7.10 8.24
N LEU A 119 -0.23 7.16 8.36
CA LEU A 119 0.51 6.50 9.42
C LEU A 119 0.47 7.43 10.63
N GLY A 120 -0.51 7.24 11.50
CA GLY A 120 -0.62 7.99 12.74
C GLY A 120 0.63 7.83 13.61
N GLU A 121 0.79 8.71 14.61
CA GLU A 121 1.87 8.54 15.58
C GLU A 121 1.77 7.16 16.24
N PRO A 122 2.91 6.47 16.48
CA PRO A 122 2.89 5.23 17.23
C PRO A 122 2.22 5.48 18.59
N SER A 123 1.06 4.89 18.82
CA SER A 123 0.44 4.92 20.14
C SER A 123 1.40 4.21 21.10
N ARG A 124 1.94 4.92 22.09
CA ARG A 124 2.54 4.25 23.25
C ARG A 124 1.44 3.41 23.88
N GLN A 125 1.53 2.09 23.73
CA GLN A 125 0.79 1.21 24.62
C GLN A 125 1.45 1.37 25.98
N GLU A 126 0.75 2.00 26.92
CA GLU A 126 1.07 1.98 28.35
C GLU A 126 0.71 0.62 28.96
#